data_AF-A0A535GVA3-F1
#
_entry.id   AF-A0A535GVA3-F1
#
_cell.length_a   1.000
_cell.length_b   1.000
_cell.length_c   1.000
_cell.angle_alpha   90.00
_cell.angle_beta   90.00
_cell.angle_gamma   90.00
#
_symmetry.space_group_name_H-M   'P 1'
#
loop_
_entity.id
_entity.type
_entity.pdbx_description
1 polymer ?
#
loop_
_entity_poly.entity_id
_entity_poly.type
_entity_poly.pdbx_seq_one_letter_code
_entity_poly.pdbx_strand_id
1 'polypeptide(L)'
;MGGGAALAGSSAGAMALCSHTLIRATWPDRTNRRPADALGLVPDTAVLPHYDTFGHRWIESARRELPGTTLLGIDERSAAVWMEGEWLAAGPGAVTVIHDSEMSRFASGMKVTGLASPARILPTE
;
A
#
# COMPACT_ATOMS: atom_id res chain seq x y z
N MET A 1 -9.50 11.03 27.03
CA MET A 1 -8.36 10.34 26.40
C MET A 1 -8.73 8.87 26.24
N GLY A 2 -8.34 8.24 25.13
CA GLY A 2 -8.29 6.79 25.03
C GLY A 2 -9.41 6.14 24.22
N GLY A 3 -9.26 6.13 22.91
CA GLY A 3 -10.07 5.27 22.02
C GLY A 3 -9.37 4.91 20.70
N GLY A 4 -8.10 5.27 20.53
CA GLY A 4 -7.33 4.91 19.34
C GLY A 4 -6.56 3.62 19.59
N ALA A 5 -6.96 2.53 18.96
CA ALA A 5 -6.12 1.35 18.83
C ALA A 5 -5.09 1.57 17.71
N ALA A 6 -3.84 1.15 17.92
CA ALA A 6 -2.88 1.08 16.84
C ALA A 6 -3.23 -0.12 15.94
N LEU A 7 -3.26 0.10 14.64
CA LEU A 7 -3.51 -0.94 13.64
C LEU A 7 -2.32 -1.00 12.69
N ALA A 8 -1.81 -2.20 12.45
CA ALA A 8 -0.69 -2.44 11.55
C ALA A 8 -0.91 -3.75 10.77
N GLY A 9 -0.39 -3.78 9.55
CA GLY A 9 -0.37 -4.96 8.69
C GLY A 9 1.01 -5.10 8.06
N SER A 10 1.47 -6.34 7.87
CA SER A 10 2.72 -6.66 7.17
C SER A 10 2.44 -7.58 5.98
N SER A 11 3.12 -7.35 4.86
CA SER A 11 2.96 -8.12 3.63
C SER A 11 1.48 -8.24 3.23
N ALA A 12 0.89 -9.44 3.22
CA ALA A 12 -0.54 -9.65 2.94
C ALA A 12 -1.47 -8.87 3.89
N GLY A 13 -1.09 -8.68 5.15
CA GLY A 13 -1.84 -7.86 6.09
C GLY A 13 -1.83 -6.39 5.71
N ALA A 14 -0.72 -5.87 5.17
CA ALA A 14 -0.66 -4.49 4.66
C ALA A 14 -1.55 -4.33 3.42
N MET A 15 -1.54 -5.32 2.52
CA MET A 15 -2.41 -5.34 1.34
C MET A 15 -3.89 -5.35 1.72
N ALA A 16 -4.27 -6.11 2.75
CA ALA A 16 -5.64 -6.21 3.22
C ALA A 16 -6.19 -4.90 3.81
N LEU A 17 -5.32 -3.98 4.27
CA LEU A 17 -5.75 -2.69 4.82
C LEU A 17 -6.13 -1.66 3.75
N CYS A 18 -5.78 -1.87 2.49
CA CYS A 18 -6.11 -0.92 1.43
C CYS A 18 -7.49 -1.19 0.83
N SER A 19 -7.95 -0.33 -0.10
CA SER A 19 -9.16 -0.57 -0.89
C SER A 19 -9.11 -1.86 -1.71
N HIS A 20 -7.94 -2.18 -2.24
CA HIS A 20 -7.73 -3.35 -3.09
C HIS A 20 -6.51 -4.14 -2.63
N THR A 21 -6.62 -5.46 -2.72
CA THR A 21 -5.50 -6.39 -2.58
C THR A 21 -5.18 -7.04 -3.93
N LEU A 22 -3.91 -7.32 -4.19
CA LEU A 22 -3.44 -7.92 -5.43
C LEU A 22 -3.14 -9.40 -5.22
N ILE A 23 -4.03 -10.27 -5.72
CA ILE A 23 -3.89 -11.71 -5.63
C ILE A 23 -3.40 -12.31 -6.94
N ARG A 24 -2.84 -13.51 -6.89
CA ARG A 24 -2.32 -14.20 -8.07
C ARG A 24 -3.44 -14.41 -9.10
N ALA A 25 -3.22 -13.93 -10.33
CA ALA A 25 -4.22 -14.03 -11.39
C ALA A 25 -4.41 -15.48 -11.87
N THR A 26 -3.30 -16.16 -12.18
CA THR A 26 -3.32 -17.51 -12.76
C THR A 26 -2.11 -18.31 -12.27
N TRP A 27 -2.23 -19.64 -12.18
CA TRP A 27 -1.08 -20.53 -11.98
C TRP A 27 -0.64 -21.08 -13.36
N PRO A 28 0.67 -21.17 -13.68
CA PRO A 28 1.83 -20.96 -12.83
C PRO A 28 2.39 -19.53 -12.85
N ASP A 29 1.75 -18.56 -13.49
CA ASP A 29 2.23 -17.17 -13.51
C ASP A 29 2.33 -16.58 -12.08
N ARG A 30 3.54 -16.25 -11.64
CA ARG A 30 3.79 -15.73 -10.29
C ARG A 30 3.82 -14.20 -10.24
N THR A 31 3.78 -13.51 -11.37
CA THR A 31 3.94 -12.05 -11.45
C THR A 31 2.65 -11.33 -11.78
N ASN A 32 1.79 -11.92 -12.62
CA ASN A 32 0.51 -11.30 -12.94
C ASN A 32 -0.43 -11.32 -11.72
N ARG A 33 -1.00 -10.16 -11.41
CA ARG A 33 -1.92 -9.95 -10.31
C ARG A 33 -3.26 -9.46 -10.81
N ARG A 34 -4.32 -9.93 -10.15
CA ARG A 34 -5.67 -9.40 -10.31
C ARG A 34 -6.12 -8.78 -8.99
N PRO A 35 -6.92 -7.73 -9.03
CA PRO A 35 -7.46 -7.12 -7.84
C PRO A 35 -8.55 -7.97 -7.19
N ALA A 36 -8.74 -7.75 -5.90
CA ALA A 36 -9.92 -8.10 -5.14
C ALA A 36 -10.16 -7.02 -4.08
N ASP A 37 -11.42 -6.85 -3.66
CA ASP A 37 -11.77 -5.89 -2.61
C ASP A 37 -11.07 -6.26 -1.28
N ALA A 38 -10.69 -5.24 -0.54
CA ALA A 38 -10.03 -5.36 0.76
C ALA A 38 -10.73 -4.45 1.80
N LEU A 39 -10.12 -4.24 2.97
CA LEU A 39 -10.78 -3.58 4.10
C LEU A 39 -11.06 -2.09 3.87
N GLY A 40 -10.42 -1.45 2.89
CA GLY A 40 -10.71 -0.07 2.53
C GLY A 40 -10.26 0.98 3.54
N LEU A 41 -9.38 0.64 4.47
CA LEU A 41 -8.84 1.61 5.43
C LEU A 41 -8.00 2.68 4.73
N VAL A 42 -7.16 2.30 3.77
CA VAL A 42 -6.49 3.26 2.88
C VAL A 42 -7.19 3.24 1.52
N PRO A 43 -8.01 4.26 1.19
CA PRO A 43 -8.80 4.27 -0.04
C PRO A 43 -7.92 4.45 -1.28
N ASP A 44 -8.45 4.08 -2.44
CA ASP A 44 -7.83 4.25 -3.77
C ASP A 44 -6.36 3.78 -3.85
N THR A 45 -6.04 2.75 -3.09
CA THR A 45 -4.68 2.24 -2.90
C THR A 45 -4.64 0.72 -3.03
N ALA A 46 -3.53 0.20 -3.58
CA ALA A 46 -3.14 -1.20 -3.53
C ALA A 46 -1.64 -1.33 -3.16
N VAL A 47 -1.30 -2.18 -2.20
CA VAL A 47 0.10 -2.38 -1.78
C VAL A 47 0.82 -3.40 -2.66
N LEU A 48 2.05 -3.06 -3.03
CA LEU A 48 3.05 -3.97 -3.61
C LEU A 48 4.09 -4.30 -2.52
N PRO A 49 3.92 -5.40 -1.77
CA PRO A 49 4.83 -5.75 -0.69
C PRO A 49 6.14 -6.30 -1.25
N HIS A 50 7.21 -6.28 -0.44
CA HIS A 50 8.54 -6.75 -0.85
C HIS A 50 8.98 -6.09 -2.18
N TYR A 51 8.76 -4.79 -2.27
CA TYR A 51 8.84 -4.04 -3.53
C TYR A 51 10.22 -4.15 -4.18
N ASP A 52 11.28 -4.09 -3.38
CA ASP A 52 12.68 -4.23 -3.78
C ASP A 52 13.04 -5.63 -4.29
N THR A 53 12.33 -6.69 -3.89
CA THR A 53 12.67 -8.06 -4.30
C THR A 53 11.79 -8.58 -5.44
N PHE A 54 10.47 -8.51 -5.31
CA PHE A 54 9.55 -9.02 -6.32
C PHE A 54 8.27 -8.20 -6.51
N GLY A 55 7.88 -7.35 -5.56
CA GLY A 55 6.64 -6.57 -5.64
C GLY A 55 6.59 -5.63 -6.85
N HIS A 56 7.74 -5.05 -7.24
CA HIS A 56 7.84 -4.20 -8.44
C HIS A 56 7.41 -4.89 -9.74
N ARG A 57 7.49 -6.22 -9.82
CA ARG A 57 7.09 -7.00 -11.00
C ARG A 57 5.58 -7.01 -11.24
N TRP A 58 4.78 -6.57 -10.26
CA TRP A 58 3.32 -6.58 -10.36
C TRP A 58 2.78 -5.30 -10.98
N ILE A 59 3.60 -4.25 -11.13
CA ILE A 59 3.18 -2.91 -11.56
C ILE A 59 2.37 -2.96 -12.86
N GLU A 60 2.87 -3.65 -13.89
CA GLU A 60 2.22 -3.69 -15.19
C GLU A 60 0.81 -4.29 -15.11
N SER A 61 0.69 -5.45 -14.45
CA SER A 61 -0.62 -6.05 -14.22
C SER A 61 -1.53 -5.19 -13.35
N ALA A 62 -1.00 -4.64 -12.26
CA ALA A 62 -1.79 -3.83 -11.34
C ALA A 62 -2.34 -2.57 -12.04
N ARG A 63 -1.54 -1.87 -12.85
CA ARG A 63 -2.00 -0.70 -13.62
C ARG A 63 -3.09 -1.04 -14.63
N ARG A 64 -2.98 -2.20 -15.28
CA ARG A 64 -3.97 -2.64 -16.27
C ARG A 64 -5.30 -2.97 -15.61
N GLU A 65 -5.26 -3.64 -14.46
CA GLU A 65 -6.48 -4.09 -13.77
C GLU A 65 -7.07 -3.04 -12.80
N LEU A 66 -6.26 -2.08 -12.33
CA LEU A 66 -6.64 -1.00 -11.42
C LEU A 66 -6.18 0.37 -11.96
N PRO A 67 -6.71 0.84 -13.12
CA PRO A 67 -6.36 2.14 -13.65
C PRO A 67 -6.75 3.26 -12.68
N GLY A 68 -5.87 4.25 -12.49
CA GLY A 68 -6.08 5.37 -11.58
C GLY A 68 -5.95 5.04 -10.08
N THR A 69 -5.70 3.78 -9.70
CA THR A 69 -5.42 3.41 -8.31
C THR A 69 -3.96 3.67 -7.97
N THR A 70 -3.70 4.25 -6.80
CA THR A 70 -2.34 4.42 -6.30
C THR A 70 -1.73 3.08 -5.91
N LEU A 71 -0.56 2.75 -6.47
CA LEU A 71 0.21 1.58 -6.06
C LEU A 71 1.25 2.00 -5.02
N LEU A 72 1.22 1.35 -3.85
CA LEU A 72 2.13 1.61 -2.74
C LEU A 72 3.17 0.50 -2.63
N GLY A 73 4.35 0.72 -3.20
CA GLY A 73 5.51 -0.15 -3.04
C GLY A 73 6.14 0.01 -1.66
N ILE A 74 6.29 -1.10 -0.93
CA ILE A 74 6.98 -1.11 0.36
C ILE A 74 8.12 -2.13 0.29
N ASP A 75 9.36 -1.64 0.41
CA ASP A 75 10.55 -2.48 0.46
C ASP A 75 10.56 -3.34 1.73
N GLU A 76 11.32 -4.44 1.72
CA GLU A 76 11.47 -5.27 2.90
C GLU A 76 11.96 -4.49 4.11
N ARG A 77 11.46 -4.89 5.30
CA ARG A 77 11.75 -4.25 6.59
C ARG A 77 11.41 -2.75 6.64
N SER A 78 10.57 -2.25 5.74
CA SER A 78 10.14 -0.84 5.69
C SER A 78 8.64 -0.72 5.90
N ALA A 79 8.17 0.50 6.20
CA ALA A 79 6.76 0.78 6.45
C ALA A 79 6.37 2.20 6.02
N ALA A 80 5.10 2.36 5.62
CA ALA A 80 4.42 3.64 5.60
C ALA A 80 3.59 3.74 6.90
N VAL A 81 3.84 4.77 7.71
CA VAL A 81 3.25 4.95 9.03
C VAL A 81 2.39 6.21 9.02
N TRP A 82 1.11 6.08 9.38
CA TRP A 82 0.22 7.22 9.56
C TRP A 82 0.29 7.70 11.00
N MET A 83 0.74 8.94 11.21
CA MET A 83 0.88 9.53 12.53
C MET A 83 0.67 11.04 12.44
N GLU A 84 -0.06 11.60 13.41
CA GLU A 84 -0.32 13.05 13.51
C GLU A 84 -0.89 13.69 12.23
N GLY A 85 -1.66 12.92 11.45
CA GLY A 85 -2.30 13.41 10.22
C GLY A 85 -1.42 13.33 8.97
N GLU A 86 -0.27 12.65 9.04
CA GLU A 86 0.65 12.52 7.93
C GLU A 86 1.17 11.10 7.75
N TRP A 87 1.55 10.75 6.51
CA TRP A 87 2.28 9.53 6.22
C TRP A 87 3.79 9.77 6.30
N LEU A 88 4.49 8.89 7.00
CA LEU A 88 5.93 8.88 7.12
C LEU A 88 6.50 7.55 6.63
N ALA A 89 7.58 7.60 5.87
CA ALA A 89 8.36 6.41 5.54
C ALA A 89 9.25 6.03 6.73
N ALA A 90 9.35 4.74 7.03
CA ALA A 90 10.15 4.22 8.12
C ALA A 90 10.87 2.93 7.73
N GLY A 91 12.04 2.69 8.32
CA GLY A 91 12.85 1.49 8.10
C GLY A 91 14.02 1.70 7.13
N PRO A 92 14.90 0.69 6.96
CA PRO A 92 16.13 0.80 6.16
C PRO A 92 15.93 0.84 4.64
N GLY A 93 14.76 0.44 4.13
CA GLY A 93 14.41 0.58 2.71
C GLY A 93 13.61 1.85 2.46
N ALA A 94 12.77 1.84 1.41
CA ALA A 94 11.92 2.97 1.07
C ALA A 94 10.45 2.58 0.88
N VAL A 95 9.62 3.62 0.90
CA VAL A 95 8.24 3.59 0.42
C VAL A 95 8.20 4.24 -0.95
N THR A 96 7.53 3.63 -1.91
CA THR A 96 7.36 4.15 -3.27
C THR A 96 5.88 4.34 -3.57
N VAL A 97 5.47 5.55 -3.90
CA VAL A 97 4.11 5.88 -4.33
C VAL A 97 4.09 5.99 -5.86
N ILE A 98 3.17 5.29 -6.50
CA ILE A 98 3.05 5.22 -7.94
C ILE A 98 1.61 5.55 -8.31
N HIS A 99 1.41 6.60 -9.10
CA HIS A 99 0.10 7.00 -9.61
C HIS A 99 0.27 7.50 -11.05
N ASP A 100 -0.49 6.92 -11.99
CA ASP A 100 -0.27 7.13 -13.42
C ASP A 100 1.22 7.03 -13.78
N SER A 101 1.78 7.84 -14.67
CA SER A 101 3.21 7.75 -15.02
C SER A 101 4.16 8.19 -13.89
N GLU A 102 3.66 8.75 -12.79
CA GLU A 102 4.49 9.30 -11.73
C GLU A 102 4.90 8.23 -10.71
N MET A 103 6.17 8.30 -10.30
CA MET A 103 6.75 7.44 -9.27
C MET A 103 7.58 8.30 -8.33
N SER A 104 7.21 8.32 -7.05
CA SER A 104 7.90 9.06 -5.99
C SER A 104 8.40 8.09 -4.92
N ARG A 105 9.67 8.20 -4.53
CA ARG A 105 10.32 7.32 -3.55
C ARG A 105 10.73 8.11 -2.31
N PHE A 106 10.43 7.55 -1.14
CA PHE A 106 10.57 8.20 0.16
C PHE A 106 11.40 7.32 1.10
N ALA A 107 12.56 7.83 1.53
CA ALA A 107 13.42 7.18 2.51
C ALA A 107 12.92 7.42 3.94
N SER A 108 13.47 6.67 4.90
CA SER A 108 13.12 6.81 6.33
C SER A 108 13.11 8.27 6.81
N GLY A 109 12.07 8.64 7.54
CA GLY A 109 11.85 9.98 8.08
C GLY A 109 11.24 10.98 7.08
N MET A 110 11.14 10.64 5.79
CA MET A 110 10.49 11.51 4.81
C MET A 110 8.97 11.41 4.93
N LYS A 111 8.31 12.56 4.75
CA LYS A 111 6.87 12.63 4.52
C LYS A 111 6.53 12.01 3.16
N VAL A 112 5.64 11.02 3.17
CA VAL A 112 5.12 10.37 1.98
C VAL A 112 3.95 11.19 1.44
N THR A 113 4.07 11.67 0.19
CA THR A 113 3.01 12.41 -0.50
C THR A 113 2.36 11.56 -1.60
N GLY A 114 1.14 11.93 -2.01
CA GLY A 114 0.39 11.21 -3.05
C GLY A 114 -0.35 9.95 -2.56
N LEU A 115 -0.35 9.68 -1.25
CA LEU A 115 -1.12 8.60 -0.63
C LEU A 115 -2.34 9.17 0.10
N ALA A 116 -3.51 8.54 -0.06
CA ALA A 116 -4.73 8.97 0.59
C ALA A 116 -4.64 8.84 2.12
N SER A 117 -5.31 9.73 2.84
CA SER A 117 -5.45 9.60 4.30
C SER A 117 -6.29 8.37 4.65
N PRO A 118 -5.98 7.65 5.75
CA PRO A 118 -6.83 6.55 6.20
C PRO A 118 -8.27 7.00 6.44
N ALA A 119 -9.22 6.18 6.03
CA ALA A 119 -10.63 6.36 6.34
C ALA A 119 -10.82 6.38 7.86
N ARG A 120 -11.65 7.31 8.34
CA ARG A 120 -12.05 7.33 9.75
C ARG A 120 -12.96 6.14 10.00
N ILE A 121 -12.47 5.12 10.70
CA ILE A 121 -13.32 4.08 11.26
C ILE A 121 -14.05 4.72 12.44
N LEU A 122 -15.27 5.22 12.21
CA LEU A 122 -16.18 5.50 13.30
C LEU A 122 -16.71 4.15 13.80
N PRO A 123 -16.75 3.90 15.12
CA PRO A 123 -17.50 2.76 15.64
C PRO A 123 -18.95 2.90 15.15
N THR A 124 -19.47 1.85 14.54
CA THR A 124 -20.92 1.73 14.31
C THR A 124 -21.56 1.60 15.70
N GLU A 125 -22.48 2.52 16.03
CA GLU A 125 -23.29 2.42 17.26
C GLU A 125 -24.22 1.19 17.24
#